data_AF-A0A521X1K6-F1
#
_entry.id   AF-A0A521X1K6-F1
#
_cell.length_a   1.000
_cell.length_b   1.000
_cell.length_c   1.000
_cell.angle_alpha   90.00
_cell.angle_beta   90.00
_cell.angle_gamma   90.00
#
_symmetry.space_group_name_H-M   'P 1'
#
loop_
_entity.id
_entity.type
_entity.pdbx_description
1 polymer ?
#
loop_
_entity_poly.entity_id
_entity_poly.type
_entity_poly.pdbx_seq_one_letter_code
_entity_poly.pdbx_strand_id
1 'polypeptide(L)'
;MALSEHIKSNRDLGTSICHRLTEEINELGFTEADIRHYPRYDDADFVLIKDPYSGEQNLACYWYDEAKRQRIGRLQFNSDGTFYAEYDVVKPHPTKTRRFVEGVTAWGKAEQIKSEPKLLNMPE
;
A
#
# COMPACT_ATOMS: atom_id res chain seq x y z
N MET A 1 -11.76 -17.46 12.14
CA MET A 1 -12.19 -16.07 12.40
C MET A 1 -12.98 -15.58 11.20
N ALA A 2 -13.96 -14.71 11.41
CA ALA A 2 -14.70 -14.10 10.30
C ALA A 2 -13.86 -12.98 9.66
N LEU A 3 -14.09 -12.64 8.39
CA LEU A 3 -13.38 -11.55 7.70
C LEU A 3 -13.45 -10.23 8.49
N SER A 4 -14.60 -9.89 9.05
CA SER A 4 -14.82 -8.69 9.86
C SER A 4 -13.96 -8.63 11.13
N GLU A 5 -13.61 -9.79 11.68
CA GLU A 5 -12.74 -9.90 12.86
C GLU A 5 -11.28 -9.65 12.48
N HIS A 6 -10.83 -10.22 11.35
CA HIS A 6 -9.49 -9.93 10.80
C HIS A 6 -9.31 -8.45 10.48
N ILE A 7 -10.30 -7.80 9.86
CA ILE A 7 -10.26 -6.37 9.54
C ILE A 7 -10.09 -5.55 10.82
N LYS A 8 -10.91 -5.82 11.85
CA LYS A 8 -10.84 -5.09 13.12
C LYS A 8 -9.50 -5.30 13.83
N SER A 9 -9.02 -6.54 13.87
CA SER A 9 -7.77 -6.89 14.56
C SER A 9 -6.53 -6.28 13.89
N ASN A 10 -6.57 -6.04 12.58
CA ASN A 10 -5.44 -5.49 11.84
C ASN A 10 -5.57 -3.98 11.58
N ARG A 11 -6.62 -3.33 12.10
CA ARG A 11 -6.94 -1.94 11.78
C ARG A 11 -5.84 -0.97 12.21
N ASP A 12 -5.32 -1.09 13.42
CA ASP A 12 -4.30 -0.16 13.94
C ASP A 12 -2.99 -0.27 13.16
N LEU A 13 -2.56 -1.51 12.89
CA LEU A 13 -1.39 -1.78 12.07
C LEU A 13 -1.61 -1.34 10.61
N GLY A 14 -2.76 -1.65 10.02
CA GLY A 14 -3.14 -1.27 8.67
C GLY A 14 -3.15 0.25 8.48
N THR A 15 -3.69 0.99 9.45
CA THR A 15 -3.65 2.46 9.47
C THR A 15 -2.22 2.97 9.56
N SER A 16 -1.37 2.38 10.41
CA SER A 16 0.05 2.75 10.51
C SER A 16 0.82 2.52 9.21
N ILE A 17 0.52 1.42 8.50
CA ILE A 17 1.11 1.14 7.18
C ILE A 17 0.65 2.17 6.15
N CYS A 18 -0.64 2.50 6.12
CA CYS A 18 -1.18 3.53 5.22
C CYS A 18 -0.55 4.91 5.49
N HIS A 19 -0.36 5.25 6.76
CA HIS A 19 0.33 6.47 7.16
C HIS A 19 1.77 6.50 6.64
N ARG A 20 2.51 5.40 6.83
CA ARG A 20 3.89 5.30 6.36
C ARG A 20 4.02 5.41 4.84
N LEU A 21 3.11 4.78 4.08
CA LEU A 21 3.05 4.94 2.62
C LEU A 21 2.81 6.41 2.24
N THR A 22 1.91 7.08 2.94
CA THR A 22 1.58 8.49 2.72
C THR A 22 2.76 9.41 3.01
N GLU A 23 3.48 9.18 4.12
CA GLU A 23 4.71 9.91 4.46
C GLU A 23 5.75 9.79 3.35
N GLU A 24 6.03 8.58 2.87
CA GLU A 24 7.00 8.34 1.81
C GLU A 24 6.59 9.03 0.49
N ILE A 25 5.30 9.01 0.13
CA ILE A 25 4.78 9.75 -1.04
C ILE A 25 5.02 11.25 -0.89
N ASN A 26 4.82 11.80 0.31
CA ASN A 26 5.03 13.21 0.59
C ASN A 26 6.54 13.56 0.62
N GLU A 27 7.41 12.67 1.10
CA GLU A 27 8.87 12.84 1.07
C GLU A 27 9.44 12.89 -0.36
N LEU A 28 8.77 12.25 -1.32
CA LEU A 28 9.07 12.42 -2.75
C LEU A 28 8.72 13.82 -3.30
N GLY A 29 7.99 14.62 -2.52
CA GLY A 29 7.57 15.98 -2.83
C GLY A 29 6.21 16.08 -3.51
N PHE A 30 5.41 15.02 -3.52
CA PHE A 30 4.04 15.09 -4.02
C PHE A 30 3.12 15.77 -3.00
N THR A 31 2.12 16.49 -3.51
CA THR A 31 1.10 17.17 -2.70
C THR A 31 -0.28 16.56 -2.91
N GLU A 32 -1.26 16.96 -2.11
CA GLU A 32 -2.67 16.59 -2.31
C GLU A 32 -3.24 17.03 -3.67
N ALA A 33 -2.64 18.03 -4.31
CA ALA A 33 -3.00 18.42 -5.68
C ALA A 33 -2.49 17.40 -6.72
N ASP A 34 -1.39 16.71 -6.42
CA ASP A 34 -0.81 15.70 -7.29
C ASP A 34 -1.45 14.33 -7.07
N ILE A 35 -1.70 13.96 -5.81
CA ILE A 35 -2.22 12.65 -5.42
C ILE A 35 -3.69 12.77 -5.04
N ARG A 36 -4.56 12.25 -5.90
CA ARG A 36 -6.03 12.35 -5.70
C ARG A 36 -6.52 11.51 -4.52
N HIS A 37 -5.91 10.34 -4.32
CA HIS A 37 -6.30 9.40 -3.29
C HIS A 37 -5.04 8.87 -2.62
N TYR A 38 -4.97 9.05 -1.30
CA TYR A 38 -3.96 8.41 -0.46
C TYR A 38 -4.48 7.06 0.05
N PRO A 39 -3.60 6.08 0.32
CA PRO A 39 -4.02 4.81 0.88
C PRO A 39 -4.70 5.04 2.24
N ARG A 40 -5.93 4.55 2.37
CA ARG A 40 -6.69 4.56 3.62
C ARG A 40 -7.21 3.17 3.91
N TYR A 41 -6.96 2.67 5.11
CA TYR A 41 -7.31 1.30 5.45
C TYR A 41 -8.82 1.04 5.33
N ASP A 42 -9.65 1.96 5.81
CA ASP A 42 -11.11 1.82 5.79
C ASP A 42 -11.73 1.92 4.39
N ASP A 43 -10.99 2.47 3.40
CA ASP A 43 -11.44 2.60 2.00
C ASP A 43 -11.04 1.38 1.13
N ALA A 44 -10.37 0.38 1.71
CA ALA A 44 -9.88 -0.78 1.00
C ALA A 44 -10.95 -1.89 0.88
N ASP A 45 -10.94 -2.61 -0.24
CA ASP A 45 -11.73 -3.84 -0.41
C ASP A 45 -10.96 -5.02 0.21
N PHE A 46 -11.54 -5.67 1.21
CA PHE A 46 -10.91 -6.76 1.95
C PHE A 46 -11.32 -8.15 1.47
N VAL A 47 -10.37 -9.08 1.48
CA VAL A 47 -10.58 -10.50 1.17
C VAL A 47 -9.66 -11.39 2.00
N LEU A 48 -10.13 -12.59 2.33
CA LEU A 48 -9.28 -13.64 2.91
C LEU A 48 -8.73 -14.51 1.79
N ILE A 49 -7.41 -14.57 1.69
CA ILE A 49 -6.69 -15.38 0.70
C ILE A 49 -6.10 -16.58 1.42
N LYS A 50 -6.35 -17.78 0.91
CA LYS A 50 -5.71 -18.99 1.45
C LYS A 50 -4.26 -19.05 1.01
N ASP A 51 -3.36 -19.15 1.98
CA ASP A 51 -1.94 -19.38 1.75
C ASP A 51 -1.72 -20.81 1.24
N PRO A 52 -1.10 -21.02 0.06
CA PRO A 52 -0.94 -22.35 -0.51
C PRO A 52 0.09 -23.22 0.22
N TYR A 53 1.00 -22.62 1.00
CA TYR A 53 2.06 -23.33 1.69
C TYR A 53 1.64 -23.77 3.09
N SER A 54 1.09 -22.86 3.89
CA SER A 54 0.63 -23.12 5.27
C SER A 54 -0.82 -23.59 5.34
N GLY A 55 -1.64 -23.30 4.32
CA GLY A 55 -3.08 -23.54 4.33
C GLY A 55 -3.87 -22.53 5.18
N GLU A 56 -3.20 -21.57 5.80
CA GLU A 56 -3.81 -20.53 6.64
C GLU A 56 -4.48 -19.42 5.80
N GLN A 57 -5.23 -18.53 6.45
CA GLN A 57 -5.91 -17.42 5.79
C GLN A 57 -5.14 -16.12 6.04
N ASN A 58 -4.66 -15.51 4.95
CA ASN A 58 -4.03 -14.21 4.94
C ASN A 58 -5.09 -13.14 4.64
N LEU A 59 -5.09 -12.06 5.41
CA LEU A 59 -5.94 -10.90 5.10
C LEU A 59 -5.25 -10.09 4.00
N ALA A 60 -5.93 -9.90 2.88
CA ALA A 60 -5.52 -8.99 1.84
C ALA A 60 -6.55 -7.88 1.69
N CYS A 61 -6.07 -6.71 1.29
CA CYS A 61 -6.90 -5.58 0.94
C CYS A 61 -6.36 -4.89 -0.30
N TYR A 62 -7.27 -4.26 -1.05
CA TYR A 62 -6.98 -3.63 -2.33
C TYR A 62 -7.60 -2.24 -2.37
N TRP A 63 -6.83 -1.30 -2.92
CA TRP A 63 -7.33 0.04 -3.23
C TRP A 63 -7.62 0.13 -4.72
N TYR A 64 -8.68 0.85 -5.06
CA TYR A 64 -9.12 1.04 -6.43
C TYR A 64 -9.30 2.53 -6.74
N ASP A 65 -8.89 2.93 -7.95
CA ASP A 65 -9.18 4.26 -8.48
C ASP A 65 -10.70 4.44 -8.68
N GLU A 66 -11.24 5.58 -8.29
CA GLU A 66 -12.68 5.86 -8.35
C GLU A 66 -13.21 5.90 -9.79
N ALA A 67 -12.42 6.40 -10.76
CA ALA A 67 -12.89 6.64 -12.11
C ALA A 67 -13.02 5.36 -12.94
N LYS A 68 -12.07 4.43 -12.79
CA LYS A 68 -12.01 3.19 -13.61
C LYS A 68 -12.09 1.90 -12.82
N ARG A 69 -12.17 1.97 -11.48
CA ARG A 69 -12.02 0.81 -10.59
C ARG A 69 -10.77 -0.02 -10.91
N GLN A 70 -9.70 0.64 -11.34
CA GLN A 70 -8.41 -0.01 -11.54
C GLN A 70 -7.72 -0.17 -10.19
N ARG A 71 -7.09 -1.32 -9.95
CA ARG A 71 -6.36 -1.54 -8.71
C ARG A 71 -5.15 -0.61 -8.68
N ILE A 72 -5.05 0.23 -7.66
CA ILE A 72 -3.97 1.20 -7.44
C ILE A 72 -3.18 0.92 -6.16
N GLY A 73 -3.43 -0.22 -5.53
CA GLY A 73 -2.60 -0.67 -4.44
C GLY A 73 -3.12 -1.95 -3.80
N ARG A 74 -2.31 -2.47 -2.88
CA ARG A 74 -2.57 -3.71 -2.15
C ARG A 74 -1.86 -3.67 -0.81
N LEU A 75 -2.46 -4.25 0.22
CA LEU A 75 -1.79 -4.62 1.46
C LEU A 75 -2.19 -6.05 1.84
N GLN A 76 -1.21 -6.87 2.20
CA GLN A 76 -1.40 -8.24 2.67
C GLN A 76 -0.73 -8.44 4.02
N PHE A 77 -1.47 -9.05 4.94
CA PHE A 77 -0.98 -9.58 6.21
C PHE A 77 -0.76 -11.08 6.07
N ASN A 78 0.45 -11.52 6.38
CA ASN A 78 0.84 -12.92 6.37
C ASN A 78 0.64 -13.54 7.75
N SER A 79 0.44 -14.86 7.80
CA SER A 79 0.27 -15.63 9.03
C SER A 79 1.42 -15.52 10.03
N ASP A 80 2.65 -15.28 9.56
CA ASP A 80 3.84 -15.13 10.39
C ASP A 80 3.98 -13.73 11.06
N GLY A 81 2.96 -12.88 10.88
CA GLY A 81 2.88 -11.51 11.39
C GLY A 81 3.63 -10.48 10.53
N THR A 82 4.21 -10.90 9.40
CA THR A 82 4.77 -9.97 8.42
C THR A 82 3.67 -9.39 7.54
N PHE A 83 3.97 -8.28 6.88
CA PHE A 83 3.08 -7.68 5.89
C PHE A 83 3.87 -7.14 4.70
N TYR A 84 3.18 -7.00 3.59
CA TYR A 84 3.66 -6.29 2.41
C TYR A 84 2.54 -5.41 1.86
N ALA A 85 2.88 -4.17 1.53
CA ALA A 85 2.00 -3.20 0.94
C ALA A 85 2.66 -2.53 -0.26
N GLU A 86 1.86 -2.18 -1.25
CA GLU A 86 2.25 -1.36 -2.38
C GLU A 86 1.12 -0.42 -2.76
N TYR A 87 1.50 0.79 -3.17
CA TYR A 87 0.56 1.81 -3.61
C TYR A 87 1.11 2.52 -4.83
N ASP A 88 0.30 2.56 -5.89
CA ASP A 88 0.68 3.10 -7.18
C ASP A 88 0.54 4.63 -7.17
N VAL A 89 1.60 5.31 -7.61
CA VAL A 89 1.66 6.77 -7.74
C VAL A 89 1.63 7.16 -9.22
N VAL A 90 2.40 6.45 -10.04
CA VAL A 90 2.45 6.51 -11.52
C VAL A 90 2.53 7.96 -12.04
N LYS A 91 3.50 8.72 -11.53
CA LYS A 91 3.70 10.15 -11.88
C LYS A 91 5.18 10.49 -12.05
N PRO A 92 5.52 11.49 -12.89
CA PRO A 92 6.86 12.07 -12.92
C PRO A 92 7.24 12.60 -11.54
N HIS A 93 8.51 12.43 -11.16
CA HIS A 93 8.99 12.93 -9.88
C HIS A 93 8.98 14.48 -9.89
N PRO A 94 8.38 15.13 -8.87
CA PRO A 94 8.11 16.57 -8.92
C PRO A 94 9.37 17.43 -8.97
N THR A 95 10.47 16.99 -8.35
CA THR A 95 11.75 17.70 -8.29
C THR A 95 12.87 17.08 -9.14
N LYS A 96 12.71 15.82 -9.61
CA LYS A 96 13.73 15.10 -10.39
C LYS A 96 13.21 14.79 -11.78
N THR A 97 13.45 15.70 -12.72
CA THR A 97 12.91 15.69 -14.10
C THR A 97 13.21 14.45 -14.95
N ARG A 98 14.17 13.60 -14.56
CA ARG A 98 14.50 12.33 -15.24
C ARG A 98 14.05 11.07 -14.48
N ARG A 99 13.23 11.23 -13.44
CA ARG A 99 12.72 10.11 -12.65
C ARG A 99 11.22 10.03 -12.71
N PHE A 100 10.73 8.81 -12.84
CA PHE A 100 9.32 8.48 -12.75
C PHE A 100 9.08 7.68 -11.48
N VAL A 101 8.02 8.02 -10.75
CA VAL A 101 7.61 7.31 -9.54
C VAL A 101 6.50 6.35 -9.94
N GLU A 102 6.79 5.05 -9.92
CA GLU A 102 5.76 4.03 -10.15
C GLU A 102 4.83 3.92 -8.95
N GLY A 103 5.40 3.91 -7.75
CA GLY A 103 4.65 3.77 -6.52
C GLY A 103 5.56 3.73 -5.30
N VAL A 104 4.98 3.38 -4.16
CA VAL A 104 5.69 3.15 -2.92
C VAL A 104 5.36 1.76 -2.42
N THR A 105 6.37 1.09 -1.88
CA THR A 105 6.18 -0.17 -1.15
C THR A 105 6.46 0.03 0.33
N ALA A 106 5.75 -0.74 1.16
CA ALA A 106 6.05 -0.88 2.57
C ALA A 106 6.03 -2.35 2.98
N TRP A 107 6.93 -2.74 3.89
CA TRP A 107 7.01 -4.10 4.40
C TRP A 107 7.55 -4.11 5.81
N GLY A 108 7.27 -5.19 6.54
CA GLY A 108 7.67 -5.24 7.93
C GLY A 108 7.03 -6.36 8.70
N LYS A 109 7.13 -6.23 10.03
CA LYS A 109 6.53 -7.14 11.00
C LYS A 109 6.09 -6.34 12.21
N ALA A 110 4.83 -6.51 12.63
CA ALA A 110 4.23 -5.69 13.70
C ALA A 110 4.48 -4.19 13.45
N GLU A 111 4.95 -3.43 14.45
CA GLU A 111 5.15 -1.98 14.35
C GLU A 111 6.44 -1.56 13.61
N GLN A 112 7.27 -2.52 13.17
CA GLN A 112 8.47 -2.21 12.41
C GLN A 112 8.13 -2.11 10.92
N ILE A 113 7.81 -0.90 10.46
CA ILE A 113 7.39 -0.60 9.10
C ILE A 113 8.55 0.06 8.34
N LYS A 114 9.03 -0.59 7.28
CA LYS A 114 9.95 -0.01 6.30
C LYS A 114 9.16 0.40 5.06
N SER A 115 9.63 1.42 4.36
CA SER A 115 9.09 1.86 3.09
C SER A 115 10.21 2.22 2.11
N GLU A 116 9.91 2.11 0.83
CA GLU A 116 10.81 2.50 -0.25
C GLU A 116 10.00 2.90 -1.51
N PRO A 117 10.42 3.97 -2.21
CA PRO A 117 9.80 4.38 -3.45
C PRO A 117 10.34 3.56 -4.64
N LYS A 118 9.44 3.14 -5.53
CA LYS A 118 9.78 2.52 -6.81
C LYS A 118 10.02 3.61 -7.85
N LEU A 119 11.29 3.81 -8.21
CA LEU A 119 11.71 4.84 -9.16
C LEU A 119 12.25 4.22 -10.45
N LEU A 120 11.80 4.75 -11.58
CA LEU A 120 12.35 4.44 -12.90
C LEU A 120 13.10 5.65 -13.46
N ASN A 121 14.14 5.37 -14.25
CA ASN A 121 14.77 6.37 -15.09
C ASN A 121 13.93 6.56 -16.35
N MET A 122 13.65 7.80 -16.72
CA MET A 122 12.99 8.10 -17.97
C MET A 122 14.01 8.08 -19.14
N PRO A 123 13.62 7.59 -20.32
CA PRO A 123 14.47 7.61 -21.50
C PRO A 123 14.81 9.05 -21.93
N GLU A 124 15.95 9.21 -22.61
CA GLU A 124 16.41 10.50 -23.17
C GLU A 124 15.64 10.95 -24.40
#